data_AF-A0A8G0VJ39-F1
#
_entry.id   AF-A0A8G0VJ39-F1
#
_cell.length_a   1.000
_cell.length_b   1.000
_cell.length_c   1.000
_cell.angle_alpha   90.00
_cell.angle_beta   90.00
_cell.angle_gamma   90.00
#
_symmetry.space_group_name_H-M   'P 1'
#
loop_
_entity.id
_entity.type
_entity.pdbx_description
1 polymer ?
#
loop_
_entity_poly.entity_id
_entity_poly.type
_entity_poly.pdbx_seq_one_letter_code
_entity_poly.pdbx_strand_id
1 'polypeptide(L)'
;MVYDVVLRQAALVKRQLRSTDELDVKKDIPILGTLGLLSEAYDRCSEVCAEYAKTFYLGTMLMTPERRKAIWAIYVWCRRTDELVDGPNASHITPAALDRWEDRLEDVFSGRPFDMLDAA
;
A
#
# COMPACT_ATOMS: atom_id res chain seq x y z
N MET A 1 20.54 16.05 -45.52
CA MET A 1 19.31 16.87 -45.51
C MET A 1 18.29 16.36 -44.49
N VAL A 2 17.85 15.10 -44.51
CA VAL A 2 16.83 14.58 -43.55
C VAL A 2 17.43 14.14 -42.21
N TYR A 3 18.63 13.53 -42.22
CA TYR A 3 19.28 13.01 -41.01
C TYR A 3 19.60 14.10 -39.97
N ASP A 4 20.09 15.25 -40.41
CA ASP A 4 20.39 16.39 -39.52
C ASP A 4 19.13 16.97 -38.87
N VAL A 5 17.99 16.93 -39.57
CA VAL A 5 16.71 17.41 -39.03
C VAL A 5 16.20 16.47 -37.94
N VAL A 6 16.32 15.16 -38.14
CA VAL A 6 15.94 14.15 -37.14
C VAL A 6 16.81 14.27 -35.88
N LEU A 7 18.12 14.46 -36.04
CA LEU A 7 19.03 14.65 -34.90
C LEU A 7 18.74 15.95 -34.13
N ARG A 8 18.41 17.05 -34.83
CA ARG A 8 18.03 18.31 -34.19
C ARG A 8 16.71 18.21 -33.45
N GLN A 9 15.70 17.54 -34.01
CA GLN A 9 14.43 17.30 -33.32
C GLN A 9 14.63 16.39 -32.09
N ALA A 10 15.43 15.33 -32.20
CA ALA A 10 15.74 14.46 -31.07
C ALA A 10 16.48 15.20 -29.94
N ALA A 11 17.40 16.11 -30.26
CA ALA A 11 18.09 16.94 -29.28
C ALA A 11 17.16 17.96 -28.59
N LEU A 12 16.22 18.55 -29.35
CA LEU A 12 15.20 19.46 -28.81
C LEU A 12 14.23 18.73 -27.87
N VAL A 13 13.74 17.54 -28.26
CA VAL A 13 12.88 16.70 -27.41
C VAL A 13 13.61 16.30 -26.12
N LYS A 14 14.90 15.92 -26.20
CA LYS A 14 15.71 15.63 -25.00
C LYS A 14 15.85 16.85 -24.09
N ARG A 15 16.01 18.06 -24.63
CA ARG A 15 16.11 19.30 -23.85
C ARG A 15 14.77 19.69 -23.22
N GLN A 16 13.66 19.48 -23.93
CA GLN A 16 12.30 19.70 -23.43
C GLN A 16 11.98 18.74 -22.29
N LEU A 17 12.28 17.44 -22.46
CA LEU A 17 12.17 16.41 -21.42
C LEU A 17 12.99 16.78 -20.18
N ARG A 18 14.22 17.28 -20.37
CA ARG A 18 15.08 17.70 -19.25
C ARG A 18 14.56 18.96 -18.53
N SER A 19 13.94 19.91 -19.25
CA SER A 19 13.33 21.09 -18.61
C SER A 19 12.01 20.79 -17.91
N THR A 20 11.25 19.79 -18.36
CA THR A 20 10.09 19.28 -17.61
C THR A 20 10.51 18.48 -16.37
N ASP A 21 11.65 17.79 -16.41
CA ASP A 21 12.21 17.08 -15.25
C ASP A 21 12.82 18.06 -14.21
N GLU A 22 13.39 19.19 -14.66
CA GLU A 22 13.95 20.23 -13.78
C GLU A 22 12.87 21.12 -13.10
N LEU A 23 11.60 21.08 -13.53
CA LEU A 23 10.53 21.94 -12.99
C LEU A 23 9.47 21.23 -12.12
N ASP A 24 9.53 19.91 -11.94
CA ASP A 24 8.58 19.17 -11.08
C ASP A 24 9.24 18.41 -9.91
N VAL A 25 10.52 18.68 -9.63
CA VAL A 25 11.21 18.17 -8.43
C VAL A 25 11.23 19.24 -7.34
N LYS A 26 10.05 19.60 -6.85
CA LYS A 26 9.89 19.96 -5.43
C LYS A 26 9.43 18.71 -4.68
N LYS A 27 10.32 17.71 -4.64
CA LYS A 27 10.25 16.60 -3.68
C LYS A 27 10.98 17.03 -2.43
N ASP A 28 10.30 17.82 -1.60
CA ASP A 28 10.66 17.88 -0.19
C ASP A 28 10.60 16.45 0.37
N ILE A 29 11.65 16.04 1.05
CA ILE A 29 12.03 14.66 1.35
C ILE A 29 11.21 14.10 2.54
N PRO A 30 10.41 13.03 2.34
CA PRO A 30 10.31 11.94 3.33
C PRO A 30 10.21 10.50 2.74
N ILE A 31 10.60 10.28 1.48
CA ILE A 31 10.29 9.03 0.73
C ILE A 31 10.94 7.75 1.30
N LEU A 32 12.14 7.84 1.87
CA LEU A 32 12.86 6.66 2.40
C LEU A 32 12.19 6.09 3.66
N GLY A 33 11.63 6.95 4.51
CA GLY A 33 10.88 6.53 5.69
C GLY A 33 9.56 5.85 5.32
N THR A 34 8.86 6.38 4.31
CA THR A 34 7.59 5.82 3.83
C THR A 34 7.74 4.46 3.16
N LEU A 35 8.78 4.25 2.35
CA LEU A 35 9.08 2.95 1.73
C LEU A 35 9.45 1.89 2.77
N GLY A 36 10.22 2.27 3.80
CA GLY A 36 10.57 1.37 4.90
C GLY A 36 9.33 0.94 5.70
N LEU A 37 8.48 1.90 6.04
CA LEU A 37 7.23 1.66 6.77
C LEU A 37 6.26 0.77 5.98
N LEU A 38 6.17 0.96 4.65
CA LEU A 38 5.37 0.10 3.78
C LEU A 38 5.86 -1.34 3.76
N SER A 39 7.18 -1.56 3.67
CA SER A 39 7.74 -2.91 3.71
C SER A 39 7.47 -3.57 5.06
N GLU A 40 7.69 -2.85 6.15
CA GLU A 40 7.46 -3.33 7.51
C GLU A 40 5.98 -3.68 7.75
N ALA A 41 5.06 -2.88 7.20
CA ALA A 41 3.63 -3.15 7.23
C ALA A 41 3.28 -4.49 6.55
N TYR A 42 3.79 -4.72 5.33
CA TYR A 42 3.58 -5.98 4.62
C TYR A 42 4.21 -7.18 5.33
N ASP A 43 5.40 -7.01 5.90
CA ASP A 43 6.10 -8.06 6.63
C ASP A 43 5.30 -8.44 7.89
N ARG A 44 4.77 -7.46 8.62
CA ARG A 44 3.87 -7.71 9.75
C ARG A 44 2.59 -8.43 9.31
N CYS A 45 2.02 -8.05 8.17
CA CYS A 45 0.86 -8.75 7.61
C CYS A 45 1.15 -10.22 7.29
N SER A 46 2.35 -10.52 6.79
CA SER A 46 2.81 -11.90 6.56
C SER A 46 2.86 -12.70 7.86
N GLU A 47 3.43 -12.12 8.93
CA GLU A 47 3.55 -12.78 10.23
C GLU A 47 2.18 -13.13 10.82
N VAL A 48 1.26 -12.16 10.82
CA VAL A 48 -0.11 -12.35 11.31
C VAL A 48 -0.83 -13.42 10.47
N CYS A 49 -0.70 -13.39 9.15
CA CYS A 49 -1.31 -14.41 8.30
C CYS A 49 -0.74 -15.81 8.57
N ALA A 50 0.57 -15.93 8.78
CA ALA A 50 1.23 -17.19 9.09
C ALA A 50 0.81 -17.76 10.46
N GLU A 51 0.60 -16.88 11.45
CA GLU A 51 0.18 -17.24 12.80
C GLU A 51 -1.26 -17.75 12.85
N TYR A 52 -2.20 -16.98 12.28
CA TYR A 52 -3.64 -17.22 12.44
C TYR A 52 -4.28 -18.03 11.31
N ALA A 53 -3.67 -18.13 10.12
CA ALA A 53 -4.23 -18.84 8.98
C ALA A 53 -3.23 -19.76 8.28
N LYS A 54 -2.63 -20.70 9.01
CA LYS A 54 -1.54 -21.59 8.57
C LYS A 54 -1.77 -22.25 7.20
N THR A 55 -2.96 -22.83 6.97
CA THR A 55 -3.29 -23.51 5.71
C THR A 55 -3.44 -22.52 4.55
N PHE A 56 -4.09 -21.39 4.80
CA PHE A 56 -4.24 -20.31 3.83
C PHE A 56 -2.89 -19.70 3.48
N TYR A 57 -2.07 -19.37 4.49
CA TYR A 57 -0.70 -18.87 4.33
C TYR A 57 0.13 -19.81 3.46
N LEU A 58 0.12 -21.11 3.76
CA LEU A 58 0.83 -22.10 2.93
C LEU A 58 0.30 -22.12 1.48
N GLY A 59 -1.02 -21.98 1.27
CA GLY A 59 -1.61 -21.85 -0.06
C GLY A 59 -1.12 -20.61 -0.81
N THR A 60 -1.00 -19.46 -0.13
CA THR A 60 -0.51 -18.21 -0.75
C THR A 60 0.97 -18.29 -1.16
N MET A 61 1.75 -19.23 -0.60
CA MET A 61 3.14 -19.45 -1.01
C MET A 61 3.28 -19.94 -2.46
N LEU A 62 2.19 -20.38 -3.09
CA LEU A 62 2.14 -20.74 -4.52
C LEU A 62 1.91 -19.54 -5.45
N MET A 63 1.60 -18.35 -4.90
CA MET A 63 1.34 -17.12 -5.68
C MET A 63 2.64 -16.34 -5.96
N THR A 64 2.60 -15.31 -6.82
CA THR A 64 3.76 -14.40 -6.96
C THR A 64 4.00 -13.60 -5.66
N PRO A 65 5.23 -13.11 -5.41
CA PRO A 65 5.54 -12.30 -4.22
C PRO A 65 4.64 -11.07 -4.05
N GLU A 66 4.30 -10.41 -5.14
CA GLU A 66 3.45 -9.21 -5.14
C GLU A 66 2.01 -9.57 -4.74
N ARG A 67 1.48 -10.64 -5.32
CA ARG A 67 0.11 -11.10 -5.04
C ARG A 67 -0.06 -11.58 -3.61
N ARG A 68 0.88 -12.37 -3.09
CA ARG A 68 0.78 -12.86 -1.71
C ARG A 68 0.81 -11.73 -0.69
N LYS A 69 1.65 -10.70 -0.90
CA LYS A 69 1.71 -9.51 -0.03
C LYS A 69 0.36 -8.79 0.04
N ALA A 70 -0.26 -8.53 -1.11
CA ALA A 70 -1.59 -7.93 -1.17
C ALA A 70 -2.65 -8.79 -0.46
N ILE A 71 -2.60 -10.12 -0.67
CA ILE A 71 -3.55 -11.04 -0.02
C ILE A 71 -3.37 -11.06 1.50
N TRP A 72 -2.15 -10.99 2.02
CA TRP A 72 -1.90 -10.94 3.46
C TRP A 72 -2.44 -9.65 4.09
N ALA A 73 -2.25 -8.50 3.44
CA ALA A 73 -2.82 -7.24 3.90
C ALA A 73 -4.36 -7.30 3.98
N ILE A 74 -5.01 -7.83 2.93
CA ILE A 74 -6.46 -8.04 2.93
C ILE A 74 -6.89 -9.00 4.04
N TYR A 75 -6.19 -10.12 4.22
CA TYR A 75 -6.48 -11.06 5.29
C TYR A 75 -6.42 -10.40 6.66
N VAL A 76 -5.39 -9.60 6.93
CA VAL A 76 -5.24 -8.88 8.20
C VAL A 76 -6.36 -7.87 8.42
N TRP A 77 -6.76 -7.10 7.40
CA TRP A 77 -7.91 -6.20 7.51
C TRP A 77 -9.19 -6.96 7.89
N CYS A 78 -9.48 -8.07 7.19
CA CYS A 78 -10.63 -8.91 7.47
C CYS A 78 -10.58 -9.50 8.88
N ARG A 79 -9.41 -10.00 9.33
CA ARG A 79 -9.24 -10.57 10.67
C ARG A 79 -9.45 -9.53 11.78
N ARG A 80 -9.02 -8.29 11.56
CA ARG A 80 -9.26 -7.19 12.52
C ARG A 80 -10.74 -6.80 12.57
N THR A 81 -11.41 -6.85 11.43
CA THR A 81 -12.86 -6.65 11.34
C THR A 81 -13.61 -7.77 12.07
N ASP A 82 -13.17 -9.02 11.90
CA ASP A 82 -13.70 -10.21 12.59
C ASP A 82 -13.54 -10.08 14.11
N GLU A 83 -12.38 -9.68 14.63
CA GLU A 83 -12.20 -9.42 16.07
C GLU A 83 -13.10 -8.31 16.62
N LEU A 84 -13.49 -7.34 15.79
CA LEU A 84 -14.42 -6.27 16.18
C LEU A 84 -15.84 -6.83 16.41
N VAL A 85 -16.27 -7.79 15.60
CA VAL A 85 -17.65 -8.32 15.61
C VAL A 85 -17.82 -9.65 16.36
N ASP A 86 -16.75 -10.45 16.41
CA ASP A 86 -16.74 -11.82 16.97
C ASP A 86 -15.73 -11.98 18.13
N GLY A 87 -14.93 -10.95 18.42
CA GLY A 87 -13.96 -10.99 19.52
C GLY A 87 -14.60 -10.95 20.91
N PRO A 88 -13.81 -11.14 21.98
CA PRO A 88 -14.32 -11.18 23.37
C PRO A 88 -15.01 -9.88 23.81
N ASN A 89 -14.71 -8.76 23.14
CA ASN A 89 -15.31 -7.46 23.40
C ASN A 89 -16.45 -7.11 22.43
N ALA A 90 -16.86 -8.02 21.53
CA ALA A 90 -17.92 -7.84 20.54
C ALA A 90 -19.23 -7.30 21.14
N SER A 91 -19.60 -7.80 22.32
CA SER A 91 -20.82 -7.38 23.04
C SER A 91 -20.82 -5.89 23.44
N HIS A 92 -19.65 -5.24 23.45
CA HIS A 92 -19.48 -3.83 23.77
C HIS A 92 -19.31 -2.95 22.53
N ILE A 93 -19.28 -3.53 21.32
CA ILE A 93 -19.23 -2.76 20.08
C ILE A 93 -20.56 -2.04 19.87
N THR A 94 -20.47 -0.75 19.60
CA THR A 94 -21.62 0.10 19.25
C THR A 94 -21.70 0.25 17.73
N PRO A 95 -22.87 0.53 17.15
CA PRO A 95 -22.98 0.87 15.73
C PRO A 95 -22.03 2.00 15.33
N ALA A 96 -21.86 3.02 16.18
CA ALA A 96 -20.91 4.10 15.97
C ALA A 96 -19.43 3.67 15.92
N ALA A 97 -19.07 2.50 16.46
CA ALA A 97 -17.74 1.93 16.31
C ALA A 97 -17.55 1.28 14.94
N LEU A 98 -18.61 0.73 14.34
CA LEU A 98 -18.61 0.22 12.98
C LEU A 98 -18.55 1.37 11.96
N ASP A 99 -19.29 2.45 12.20
CA ASP A 99 -19.22 3.66 11.36
C ASP A 99 -17.78 4.20 11.30
N ARG A 100 -17.10 4.29 12.45
CA ARG A 100 -15.68 4.69 12.50
C ARG A 100 -14.75 3.70 11.80
N TRP A 101 -15.10 2.42 11.76
CA TRP A 101 -14.31 1.41 11.06
C TRP A 101 -14.47 1.54 9.53
N GLU A 102 -15.67 1.90 9.07
CA GLU A 102 -15.94 2.24 7.67
C GLU A 102 -15.22 3.53 7.25
N ASP A 103 -15.29 4.60 8.05
CA ASP A 103 -14.54 5.84 7.80
C ASP A 103 -13.04 5.57 7.68
N ARG A 104 -12.52 4.68 8.53
CA ARG A 104 -11.11 4.26 8.49
C ARG A 104 -10.75 3.56 7.19
N LEU A 105 -11.64 2.73 6.64
CA LEU A 105 -11.41 2.07 5.35
C LEU A 105 -11.29 3.11 4.23
N GLU A 106 -12.19 4.09 4.21
CA GLU A 106 -12.17 5.19 3.23
C GLU A 106 -10.90 6.05 3.36
N ASP A 107 -10.43 6.27 4.60
CA ASP A 107 -9.17 6.94 4.87
C ASP A 107 -7.97 6.17 4.29
N VAL A 108 -7.93 4.83 4.44
CA VAL A 108 -6.89 3.98 3.83
C VAL A 108 -6.88 4.12 2.32
N PHE A 109 -8.04 4.02 1.65
CA PHE A 109 -8.13 4.22 0.19
C PHE A 109 -7.78 5.65 -0.23
N SER A 110 -7.96 6.63 0.64
CA SER A 110 -7.54 8.02 0.44
C SER A 110 -6.04 8.27 0.74
N GLY A 111 -5.27 7.24 1.10
CA GLY A 111 -3.85 7.34 1.44
C GLY A 111 -3.57 7.92 2.83
N ARG A 112 -4.54 7.84 3.75
CA ARG A 112 -4.42 8.26 5.15
C ARG A 112 -4.49 7.05 6.10
N PRO A 113 -3.42 6.25 6.23
CA PRO A 113 -3.43 5.12 7.16
C PRO A 113 -3.48 5.60 8.61
N PHE A 114 -4.26 4.92 9.46
CA PHE A 114 -4.35 5.25 10.88
C PHE A 114 -3.25 4.58 11.71
N ASP A 115 -2.86 3.35 11.35
CA ASP A 115 -1.74 2.64 11.97
C ASP A 115 -0.84 1.96 10.93
N MET A 116 0.16 1.20 11.41
CA MET A 116 1.13 0.53 10.56
C MET A 116 0.50 -0.52 9.64
N LEU A 117 -0.54 -1.25 10.09
CA LEU A 117 -1.15 -2.32 9.27
C LEU A 117 -1.99 -1.74 8.14
N ASP A 118 -2.55 -0.55 8.35
CA ASP A 118 -3.28 0.21 7.34
C ASP A 118 -2.39 0.75 6.22
N ALA A 119 -1.07 0.82 6.46
CA ALA A 119 -0.12 1.30 5.49
C ALA A 119 0.26 0.26 4.42
N ALA A 120 -0.09 -1.02 4.61
CA ALA A 120 0.17 -2.12 3.68
C ALA A 120 -0.79 -2.07 2.48
#